data_AF-A0AAV7ZJS6-F1
#
_entry.id   AF-A0AAV7ZJS6-F1
#
_cell.length_a   1.000
_cell.length_b   1.000
_cell.length_c   1.000
_cell.angle_alpha   90.00
_cell.angle_beta   90.00
_cell.angle_gamma   90.00
#
_symmetry.space_group_name_H-M   'P 1'
#
loop_
_entity.id
_entity.type
_entity.pdbx_description
1 polymer ?
#
loop_
_entity_poly.entity_id
_entity_poly.type
_entity_poly.pdbx_seq_one_letter_code
_entity_poly.pdbx_strand_id
1 'polypeptide(L)'
;MYADDLILIMKGKGIDEIKEKLESQIYPVITKFGLTVNAKKIEITNKLKTIKYLGIWLNKLIHIKKNLENADGNFNKYIYIYADEKLSNALRIQLFKAVILPQVLYGLDVFNLLDSDIKKIDIWINKKLKKNPKITSGYPDRYYQMGN
;
A
#
# COMPACT_ATOMS: atom_id res chain seq x y z
N MET A 1 3.15 -13.94 -9.68
CA MET A 1 2.77 -15.17 -8.96
C MET A 1 3.48 -15.14 -7.62
N TYR A 2 2.75 -15.35 -6.54
CA TYR A 2 3.28 -15.43 -5.18
C TYR A 2 2.39 -16.39 -4.39
N ALA A 3 2.95 -17.51 -3.94
CA ALA A 3 2.17 -18.61 -3.37
C ALA A 3 0.99 -19.01 -4.27
N ASP A 4 -0.26 -18.96 -3.77
CA ASP A 4 -1.49 -19.24 -4.50
C ASP A 4 -2.04 -18.03 -5.28
N ASP A 5 -1.53 -16.82 -5.05
CA ASP A 5 -1.98 -15.61 -5.74
C ASP A 5 -1.30 -15.48 -7.12
N LEU A 6 -2.13 -15.36 -8.16
CA LEU A 6 -1.71 -15.21 -9.55
C LEU A 6 -2.45 -14.05 -10.22
N ILE A 7 -1.68 -13.18 -10.91
CA ILE A 7 -2.21 -12.22 -11.88
C ILE A 7 -1.73 -12.59 -13.27
N LEU A 8 -2.67 -12.62 -14.21
CA LEU A 8 -2.41 -12.82 -15.63
C LEU A 8 -2.83 -11.56 -16.40
N ILE A 9 -1.93 -11.06 -17.25
CA ILE A 9 -2.24 -9.98 -18.19
C ILE A 9 -2.40 -10.64 -19.56
N MET A 10 -3.64 -10.70 -20.04
CA MET A 10 -3.99 -11.36 -21.29
C MET A 10 -4.51 -10.36 -22.31
N LYS A 11 -4.07 -10.49 -23.56
CA LYS A 11 -4.68 -9.77 -24.69
C LYS A 11 -5.93 -10.52 -25.14
N GLY A 12 -7.02 -9.79 -25.34
CA GLY A 12 -8.29 -10.32 -25.82
C GLY A 12 -9.21 -9.18 -26.27
N LYS A 13 -10.25 -9.52 -27.02
CA LYS A 13 -11.26 -8.58 -27.51
C LYS A 13 -12.29 -8.22 -26.44
N GLY A 14 -12.40 -9.01 -25.38
CA GLY A 14 -13.34 -8.78 -24.28
C GLY A 14 -13.15 -9.76 -23.12
N ILE A 15 -13.91 -9.55 -22.04
CA ILE A 15 -13.84 -10.38 -20.82
C ILE A 15 -14.28 -11.82 -21.09
N ASP A 16 -15.26 -12.04 -21.95
CA ASP A 16 -15.81 -13.39 -22.22
C ASP A 16 -14.80 -14.28 -22.95
N GLU A 17 -14.04 -13.73 -23.91
CA GLU A 17 -12.94 -14.45 -24.56
C GLU A 17 -11.84 -14.84 -23.54
N ILE A 18 -11.55 -13.97 -22.57
CA ILE A 18 -10.58 -14.27 -21.52
C ILE A 18 -11.08 -15.38 -20.59
N LYS A 19 -12.37 -15.37 -20.23
CA LYS A 19 -13.00 -16.45 -19.45
C LYS A 19 -12.89 -17.78 -20.18
N GLU A 20 -13.25 -17.80 -21.46
CA GLU A 20 -13.18 -19.02 -22.28
C GLU A 20 -11.75 -19.56 -22.34
N LYS A 21 -10.74 -18.69 -22.50
CA LYS A 21 -9.32 -19.11 -22.46
C LYS A 21 -8.90 -19.65 -21.10
N LEU A 22 -9.36 -19.04 -20.00
CA LEU A 22 -9.07 -19.55 -18.65
C LEU A 22 -9.64 -20.95 -18.45
N GLU A 23 -10.88 -21.17 -18.85
CA GLU A 23 -11.59 -22.44 -18.70
C GLU A 23 -11.04 -23.54 -19.62
N SER A 24 -10.71 -23.20 -20.87
CA SER A 24 -10.25 -24.18 -21.86
C SER A 24 -8.75 -24.49 -21.80
N GLN A 25 -7.92 -23.56 -21.33
CA GLN A 25 -6.45 -23.69 -21.41
C GLN A 25 -5.76 -23.68 -20.04
N ILE A 26 -6.23 -22.86 -19.09
CA ILE A 26 -5.51 -22.67 -17.82
C ILE A 26 -6.00 -23.66 -16.75
N TYR A 27 -7.31 -23.76 -16.54
CA TYR A 27 -7.86 -24.65 -15.51
C TYR A 27 -7.48 -26.12 -15.71
N PRO A 28 -7.49 -26.70 -16.93
CA PRO A 28 -7.08 -28.08 -17.14
C PRO A 28 -5.62 -28.34 -16.76
N VAL A 29 -4.75 -27.35 -16.93
CA VAL A 29 -3.35 -27.45 -16.51
C VAL A 29 -3.26 -27.45 -14.98
N ILE A 30 -4.00 -26.57 -14.30
CA ILE A 30 -4.02 -26.51 -12.83
C ILE A 30 -4.53 -27.83 -12.23
N THR A 31 -5.63 -28.37 -12.77
CA THR A 31 -6.20 -29.63 -12.28
C THR A 31 -5.31 -30.84 -12.55
N LYS A 32 -4.51 -30.82 -13.63
CA LYS A 32 -3.49 -31.85 -13.89
C LYS A 32 -2.45 -31.97 -12.77
N PHE A 33 -2.19 -30.89 -12.03
CA PHE A 33 -1.33 -30.89 -10.84
C PHE A 33 -2.07 -31.22 -9.53
N GLY A 34 -3.33 -31.66 -9.60
CA GLY A 34 -4.15 -31.97 -8.42
C GLY A 34 -4.61 -30.74 -7.64
N LEU A 35 -4.51 -29.54 -8.24
CA LEU A 35 -4.91 -28.28 -7.62
C LEU A 35 -6.32 -27.88 -8.05
N THR A 36 -7.00 -27.12 -7.20
CA THR A 36 -8.32 -26.55 -7.49
C THR A 36 -8.27 -25.02 -7.51
N VAL A 37 -9.06 -24.41 -8.39
CA VAL A 37 -9.14 -22.95 -8.48
C VAL A 37 -10.27 -22.45 -7.58
N ASN A 38 -9.97 -21.48 -6.72
CA ASN A 38 -10.98 -20.85 -5.87
C ASN A 38 -11.79 -19.81 -6.66
N ALA A 39 -12.94 -20.22 -7.19
CA ALA A 39 -13.84 -19.36 -7.99
C ALA A 39 -14.24 -18.05 -7.29
N LYS A 40 -14.28 -18.01 -5.95
CA LYS A 40 -14.66 -16.81 -5.18
C LYS A 40 -13.59 -15.72 -5.20
N LYS A 41 -12.34 -16.07 -5.48
CA LYS A 41 -11.21 -15.13 -5.54
C LYS A 41 -10.90 -14.66 -6.98
N ILE A 42 -11.61 -15.16 -7.99
CA ILE A 42 -11.33 -14.83 -9.39
C ILE A 42 -11.98 -13.49 -9.73
N GLU A 43 -11.15 -12.51 -10.09
CA GLU A 43 -11.58 -11.23 -10.65
C GLU A 43 -11.05 -11.12 -12.08
N ILE A 44 -11.93 -10.85 -13.04
CA ILE A 44 -11.57 -10.58 -14.44
C ILE A 44 -12.10 -9.19 -14.77
N THR A 45 -11.18 -8.27 -15.09
CA THR A 45 -11.52 -6.87 -15.33
C THR A 45 -10.55 -6.26 -16.33
N ASN A 46 -11.03 -5.31 -17.11
CA ASN A 46 -10.21 -4.44 -17.95
C ASN A 46 -9.84 -3.12 -17.25
N LYS A 47 -10.29 -2.91 -16.00
CA LYS A 47 -10.07 -1.70 -15.23
C LYS A 47 -8.93 -1.89 -14.23
N LEU A 48 -7.72 -1.47 -14.61
CA LEU A 48 -6.53 -1.49 -13.72
C LEU A 48 -6.77 -0.83 -12.34
N LYS A 49 -7.71 0.12 -12.25
CA LYS A 49 -8.07 0.83 -11.02
C LYS A 49 -8.70 -0.05 -9.93
N THR A 50 -9.27 -1.20 -10.29
CA THR A 50 -9.95 -2.08 -9.32
C THR A 50 -9.07 -3.22 -8.83
N ILE A 51 -7.95 -3.48 -9.51
CA ILE A 51 -7.13 -4.66 -9.25
C ILE A 51 -6.21 -4.42 -8.06
N LYS A 52 -6.26 -5.34 -7.11
CA LYS A 52 -5.37 -5.41 -5.95
C LYS A 52 -4.65 -6.76 -5.93
N TYR A 53 -3.33 -6.73 -5.72
CA TYR A 53 -2.47 -7.91 -5.68
C TYR A 53 -1.46 -7.80 -4.54
N LEU A 54 -1.41 -8.80 -3.67
CA LEU A 54 -0.52 -8.78 -2.48
C LEU A 54 -0.64 -7.51 -1.65
N GLY A 55 -1.85 -6.97 -1.50
CA GLY A 55 -2.06 -5.71 -0.78
C GLY A 55 -1.86 -4.44 -1.60
N ILE A 56 -1.32 -4.54 -2.82
CA ILE A 56 -0.93 -3.41 -3.68
C ILE A 56 -1.99 -3.16 -4.75
N TRP A 57 -2.44 -1.91 -4.88
CA TRP A 57 -3.34 -1.53 -5.98
C TRP A 57 -2.53 -1.28 -7.25
N LEU A 58 -2.82 -1.95 -8.35
CA LEU A 58 -2.04 -1.80 -9.60
C LEU A 58 -2.09 -0.38 -10.19
N ASN A 59 -3.08 0.41 -9.79
CA ASN A 59 -3.08 1.84 -10.05
C ASN A 59 -2.31 2.59 -8.95
N LYS A 60 -1.14 3.13 -9.32
CA LYS A 60 -0.24 3.91 -8.46
C LYS A 60 -0.94 4.99 -7.61
N LEU A 61 -1.79 5.82 -8.23
CA LEU A 61 -2.45 6.92 -7.51
C LEU A 61 -3.45 6.42 -6.48
N ILE A 62 -4.19 5.36 -6.82
CA ILE A 62 -5.12 4.71 -5.89
C ILE A 62 -4.34 4.05 -4.77
N HIS A 63 -3.21 3.39 -5.07
CA HIS A 63 -2.35 2.76 -4.07
C HIS A 63 -1.86 3.75 -3.03
N ILE A 64 -1.21 4.84 -3.47
CA ILE A 64 -0.69 5.88 -2.59
C ILE A 64 -1.81 6.48 -1.74
N LYS A 65 -2.97 6.80 -2.36
CA LYS A 65 -4.12 7.33 -1.62
C LYS A 65 -4.59 6.37 -0.53
N LYS A 66 -4.74 5.08 -0.85
CA LYS A 66 -5.21 4.06 0.09
C LYS A 66 -4.22 3.79 1.22
N ASN A 67 -2.92 3.79 0.93
CA ASN A 67 -1.90 3.69 1.96
C ASN A 67 -1.95 4.86 2.94
N LEU A 68 -2.10 6.09 2.43
CA LEU A 68 -2.24 7.28 3.29
C LEU A 68 -3.52 7.25 4.12
N GLU A 69 -4.66 6.83 3.55
CA GLU A 69 -5.92 6.64 4.30
C GLU A 69 -5.77 5.60 5.42
N ASN A 70 -5.14 4.47 5.13
CA ASN A 70 -4.90 3.42 6.13
C ASN A 70 -3.94 3.89 7.24
N ALA A 71 -2.86 4.57 6.85
CA ALA A 71 -1.91 5.15 7.79
C ALA A 71 -2.57 6.22 8.67
N ASP A 72 -3.50 7.00 8.13
CA ASP A 72 -4.30 7.97 8.90
C ASP A 72 -5.18 7.29 9.94
N GLY A 73 -5.93 6.26 9.53
CA GLY A 73 -6.77 5.48 10.43
C GLY A 73 -5.97 4.85 11.56
N ASN A 74 -4.83 4.24 11.25
CA ASN A 74 -3.95 3.64 12.25
C ASN A 74 -3.29 4.69 13.15
N PHE A 75 -2.87 5.84 12.61
CA PHE A 75 -2.34 6.93 13.41
C PHE A 75 -3.39 7.41 14.43
N ASN A 76 -4.62 7.64 13.98
CA ASN A 76 -5.71 8.09 14.86
C ASN A 76 -6.05 7.03 15.92
N LYS A 77 -6.02 5.74 15.56
CA LYS A 77 -6.21 4.63 16.51
C LYS A 77 -5.19 4.66 17.65
N TYR A 78 -3.94 5.01 17.37
CA TYR A 78 -2.85 5.04 18.37
C TYR A 78 -2.52 6.44 18.87
N ILE A 79 -3.41 7.42 18.64
CA ILE A 79 -3.14 8.84 18.97
C ILE A 79 -2.81 9.04 20.45
N TYR A 80 -3.42 8.26 21.34
CA TYR A 80 -3.17 8.34 22.78
C TYR A 80 -1.72 7.98 23.14
N ILE A 81 -1.10 7.02 22.43
CA ILE A 81 0.31 6.66 22.64
C ILE A 81 1.20 7.83 22.22
N TYR A 82 0.87 8.48 21.11
CA TYR A 82 1.63 9.62 20.62
C TYR A 82 1.41 10.91 21.44
N ALA A 83 0.33 10.96 22.21
CA ALA A 83 0.00 12.07 23.10
C ALA A 83 0.43 11.83 24.57
N ASP A 84 0.79 10.60 24.95
CA ASP A 84 1.11 10.22 26.33
C ASP A 84 2.44 10.82 26.78
N GLU A 85 2.36 11.80 27.68
CA GLU A 85 3.47 12.57 28.25
C GLU A 85 4.51 11.72 29.00
N LYS A 86 4.14 10.52 29.44
CA LYS A 86 5.07 9.59 30.12
C LYS A 86 6.05 8.93 29.16
N LEU A 87 5.76 8.90 27.86
CA LEU A 87 6.64 8.33 26.85
C LEU A 87 7.65 9.36 26.36
N SER A 88 8.91 8.94 26.21
CA SER A 88 9.94 9.81 25.63
C SER A 88 9.62 10.09 24.15
N ASN A 89 10.03 11.27 23.68
CA ASN A 89 9.81 11.64 22.29
C ASN A 89 10.53 10.67 21.33
N ALA A 90 11.71 10.18 21.70
CA ALA A 90 12.43 9.16 20.95
C ALA A 90 11.61 7.85 20.78
N LEU A 91 10.95 7.39 21.84
CA LEU A 91 10.13 6.18 21.78
C LEU A 91 8.88 6.38 20.91
N ARG A 92 8.21 7.53 21.03
CA ARG A 92 7.05 7.88 20.17
C ARG A 92 7.45 7.91 18.68
N ILE A 93 8.64 8.41 18.37
CA ILE A 93 9.19 8.42 17.01
C ILE A 93 9.48 7.01 16.50
N GLN A 94 10.11 6.17 17.33
CA GLN A 94 10.36 4.78 16.97
C GLN A 94 9.06 4.03 16.70
N LEU A 95 8.03 4.23 17.52
CA LEU A 95 6.71 3.65 17.31
C LEU A 95 6.06 4.14 16.01
N PHE A 96 6.15 5.44 15.71
CA PHE A 96 5.68 5.97 14.43
C PHE A 96 6.41 5.31 13.24
N LYS A 97 7.74 5.20 13.32
CA LYS A 97 8.56 4.56 12.28
C LYS A 97 8.32 3.06 12.15
N ALA A 98 7.94 2.38 13.23
CA ALA A 98 7.69 0.95 13.23
C ALA A 98 6.26 0.61 12.77
N VAL A 99 5.27 1.45 13.08
CA VAL A 99 3.85 1.13 12.86
C VAL A 99 3.28 1.86 11.65
N ILE A 100 3.57 3.15 11.51
CA ILE A 100 2.91 4.01 10.52
C ILE A 100 3.72 4.07 9.23
N LEU A 101 5.03 4.29 9.33
CA LEU A 101 5.89 4.47 8.16
C LEU A 101 5.86 3.26 7.20
N PRO A 102 5.89 1.99 7.64
CA PRO A 102 5.85 0.85 6.73
C PRO A 102 4.55 0.78 5.93
N GLN A 103 3.43 1.24 6.51
CA GLN A 103 2.13 1.25 5.81
C GLN A 103 2.10 2.28 4.69
N VAL A 104 2.74 3.43 4.90
CA VAL A 104 2.89 4.45 3.86
C VAL A 104 3.82 3.94 2.76
N LEU A 105 4.92 3.28 3.15
CA LEU A 105 5.97 2.84 2.25
C LEU A 105 5.70 1.55 1.48
N TYR A 106 4.74 0.73 1.94
CA TYR A 106 4.48 -0.57 1.35
C TYR A 106 4.09 -0.49 -0.13
N GLY A 107 4.81 -1.21 -0.98
CA GLY A 107 4.54 -1.30 -2.42
C GLY A 107 4.91 -0.07 -3.23
N LEU A 108 5.65 0.89 -2.65
CA LEU A 108 6.14 2.07 -3.39
C LEU A 108 7.31 1.74 -4.33
N ASP A 109 8.14 0.78 -3.95
CA ASP A 109 9.22 0.20 -4.75
C ASP A 109 8.71 -0.38 -6.07
N VAL A 110 7.52 -0.99 -6.06
CA VAL A 110 6.85 -1.54 -7.25
C VAL A 110 6.51 -0.44 -8.27
N PHE A 111 6.32 0.82 -7.85
CA PHE A 111 5.80 1.88 -8.71
C PHE A 111 6.84 2.85 -9.26
N ASN A 112 8.15 2.62 -9.04
CA ASN A 112 9.21 3.55 -9.42
C ASN A 112 8.80 5.00 -9.10
N LEU A 113 8.67 5.31 -7.80
CA LEU A 113 8.15 6.60 -7.38
C LEU A 113 8.90 7.76 -8.01
N LEU A 114 8.15 8.79 -8.40
CA LEU A 114 8.72 10.06 -8.81
C LEU A 114 8.98 10.89 -7.56
N ASP A 115 9.90 11.85 -7.63
CA ASP A 115 10.19 12.78 -6.54
C ASP A 115 8.94 13.50 -6.00
N SER A 116 7.96 13.75 -6.88
CA SER A 116 6.69 14.36 -6.51
C SER A 116 5.81 13.47 -5.61
N ASP A 117 5.92 12.15 -5.74
CA ASP A 117 5.20 11.19 -4.88
C ASP A 117 5.88 11.07 -3.52
N ILE A 118 7.21 11.08 -3.49
CA ILE A 118 8.01 11.11 -2.25
C ILE A 118 7.71 12.39 -1.47
N LYS A 119 7.69 13.56 -2.14
CA LYS A 119 7.32 14.84 -1.52
C LYS A 119 5.93 14.82 -0.88
N LYS A 120 4.94 14.15 -1.47
CA LYS A 120 3.59 14.04 -0.87
C LYS A 120 3.61 13.24 0.43
N ILE A 121 4.38 12.16 0.46
CA ILE A 121 4.58 11.34 1.66
C ILE A 121 5.29 12.16 2.73
N ASP A 122 6.34 12.90 2.37
CA ASP A 122 7.08 13.77 3.29
C ASP A 122 6.18 14.87 3.87
N ILE A 123 5.38 15.54 3.03
CA ILE A 123 4.41 16.54 3.48
C ILE A 123 3.41 15.92 4.45
N TRP A 124 2.92 14.72 4.17
CA TRP A 124 1.97 14.02 5.05
C TRP A 124 2.60 13.68 6.41
N ILE A 125 3.81 13.11 6.41
CA ILE A 125 4.57 12.79 7.63
C ILE A 125 4.77 14.07 8.44
N ASN A 126 5.30 15.11 7.81
CA ASN A 126 5.56 16.39 8.46
C ASN A 126 4.28 17.03 9.01
N LYS A 127 3.15 16.95 8.31
CA LYS A 127 1.86 17.45 8.81
C LYS A 127 1.41 16.69 10.06
N LYS A 128 1.60 15.38 10.12
CA LYS A 128 1.21 14.55 11.28
C LYS A 128 2.10 14.79 12.49
N LEU A 129 3.41 14.92 12.25
CA LEU A 129 4.37 15.28 13.29
C LEU A 129 4.11 16.71 13.80
N LYS A 130 3.94 17.71 12.91
CA LYS A 130 3.66 19.10 13.30
C LYS A 130 2.35 19.28 14.07
N LYS A 131 1.29 18.54 13.70
CA LYS A 131 0.02 18.55 14.45
C LYS A 131 0.12 17.93 15.83
N ASN A 132 1.19 17.18 16.11
CA ASN A 132 1.49 16.61 17.41
C ASN A 132 2.90 17.08 17.80
N PRO A 133 3.07 18.36 18.17
CA PRO A 133 4.39 18.97 18.42
C PRO A 133 5.20 18.25 19.53
N LYS A 134 4.57 17.35 20.27
CA LYS A 134 5.18 16.45 21.25
C LYS A 134 5.96 15.29 20.61
N ILE A 135 5.82 15.03 19.31
CA ILE A 135 6.61 14.05 18.55
C ILE A 135 7.82 14.74 17.86
N THR A 136 7.76 16.06 17.64
CA THR A 136 8.75 16.79 16.83
C THR A 136 10.07 17.08 17.53
N SER A 137 10.15 17.09 18.87
CA SER A 137 11.39 17.52 19.57
C SER A 137 12.57 16.52 19.51
N GLY A 138 12.42 15.39 18.80
CA GLY A 138 13.48 14.39 18.61
C GLY A 138 13.57 13.86 17.18
N TYR A 139 12.82 14.43 16.24
CA TYR A 139 12.92 14.09 14.83
C TYR A 139 14.00 14.98 14.22
N PRO A 140 15.05 14.45 13.57
CA PRO A 140 16.13 15.28 13.05
C PRO A 140 15.57 16.34 12.09
N ASP A 141 15.89 17.60 12.37
CA ASP A 141 15.43 18.83 11.68
C ASP A 141 15.78 18.92 10.18
N ARG A 142 16.32 17.85 9.57
CA ARG A 142 16.74 17.85 8.17
C ARG A 142 15.60 18.10 7.18
N TYR A 143 14.34 18.05 7.62
CA TYR A 143 13.16 18.37 6.81
C TYR A 143 12.61 19.78 7.04
N TYR A 144 13.09 20.52 8.05
CA TYR A 144 12.66 21.89 8.33
C TYR A 144 13.44 22.95 7.54
N GLN A 145 14.52 22.56 6.85
CA GLN A 145 15.41 23.51 6.14
C GLN A 145 15.24 23.55 4.61
N MET A 146 14.28 22.83 4.02
CA MET A 146 14.02 22.89 2.57
C MET A 146 12.76 23.69 2.22
N GLY A 147 12.65 24.89 2.79
CA GLY A 147 11.54 25.79 2.52
C GLY A 147 11.77 27.17 3.08
N ASN A 148 12.76 27.87 2.53
CA ASN A 148 12.73 29.31 2.31
C ASN A 148 13.00 29.55 0.82
#